data_AF-A0A1B0DRH1-F1
#
_entry.id   AF-A0A1B0DRH1-F1
#
_cell.length_a   1.000
_cell.length_b   1.000
_cell.length_c   1.000
_cell.angle_alpha   90.00
_cell.angle_beta   90.00
_cell.angle_gamma   90.00
#
_symmetry.space_group_name_H-M   'P 1'
#
loop_
_entity.id
_entity.type
_entity.pdbx_description
1 polymer ?
#
loop_
_entity_poly.entity_id
_entity_poly.type
_entity_poly.pdbx_seq_one_letter_code
_entity_poly.pdbx_strand_id
1 'polypeptide(L)'
;MNISITETECVFKILREYMKETFTKLIISECLDYSIPDNMIEMNESTLVTDITEFNEFLMEMLFFTEEDREFLDYAEKIELLFRNRFFRNILDNAVDIMRKDLHDMILVSEKLGSADAGASGPAIFPNCMVSKSTMELISLMERVLKEIEGSEEKVAQGLLSTISIILDRYLTEMPTYHAKLLLNIPQQTALFHNNCMFLAYWITKNQSKGIETVSVMLRKVTAIGGGVFGISALYFTHSGNEKFYNKILMPIVHNIPAELSHNIALLSCKYGIMGQAKYEDSERLKTTIFDMNLSNPVGIAAGFDKQGEAVRGLYKLGFGFVEVGSITPNPQPGNPKPRCFRLLEDKALINRFGFNSDGHQIVYERIKDLRENKSFKGIIGINLGKNKTSTSASEDYSAGIELFGPVADYLVVNISSPNTPGLRSFQSKEKLKELLADSVAAKRKLSRNVPLLLKITSDLIPEELNDISEIIQLEECRVDGLIVSNTTIARPSTLQNENREETGGLSGAPLSDMATKAISHMYRKTGGKIPIIGVGGIFSGKDAYEKILAGASAVQIYTSFALHGPPLVNKIKRELDEILQKNGFKNVAEAKGMAHADMSSKLQ
;
A
#
# COMPACT_ATOMS: atom_id res chain seq x y z
N MET A 1 -31.54 -60.28 -53.46
CA MET A 1 -31.69 -61.68 -53.03
C MET A 1 -32.79 -61.71 -51.98
N ASN A 2 -33.90 -62.41 -52.24
CA ASN A 2 -34.92 -62.67 -51.22
C ASN A 2 -34.41 -63.82 -50.35
N ILE A 3 -33.68 -63.49 -49.28
CA ILE A 3 -33.32 -64.44 -48.23
C ILE A 3 -34.60 -64.69 -47.41
N SER A 4 -34.98 -65.95 -47.18
CA SER A 4 -36.13 -66.25 -46.32
C SER A 4 -35.76 -65.97 -44.86
N ILE A 5 -36.73 -65.51 -44.07
CA ILE A 5 -36.57 -65.16 -42.64
C ILE A 5 -35.83 -66.26 -41.85
N THR A 6 -36.05 -67.53 -42.21
CA THR A 6 -35.46 -68.73 -41.59
C THR A 6 -33.95 -68.90 -41.80
N GLU A 7 -33.37 -68.44 -42.92
CA GLU A 7 -31.93 -68.54 -43.20
C GLU A 7 -31.15 -67.46 -42.43
N THR A 8 -31.76 -66.28 -42.27
CA THR A 8 -31.21 -65.13 -41.53
C THR A 8 -31.10 -65.43 -40.03
N GLU A 9 -32.15 -66.01 -39.42
CA GLU A 9 -32.18 -66.41 -38.01
C GLU A 9 -31.04 -67.40 -37.65
N CYS A 10 -30.72 -68.35 -38.54
CA CYS A 10 -29.59 -69.28 -38.33
C CYS A 10 -28.24 -68.57 -38.28
N VAL A 11 -28.05 -67.54 -39.11
CA VAL A 11 -26.80 -66.76 -39.14
C VAL A 11 -26.63 -65.96 -37.85
N PHE A 12 -27.66 -65.24 -37.42
CA PHE A 12 -27.60 -64.44 -36.18
C PHE A 12 -27.36 -65.30 -34.94
N LYS A 13 -27.95 -66.50 -34.87
CA LYS A 13 -27.68 -67.46 -33.79
C LYS A 13 -26.23 -67.92 -33.72
N ILE A 14 -25.56 -68.12 -34.87
CA ILE A 14 -24.14 -68.46 -34.91
C ILE A 14 -23.29 -67.24 -34.52
N LEU A 15 -23.61 -66.06 -35.07
CA LEU A 15 -22.88 -64.83 -34.80
C LEU A 15 -22.93 -64.44 -33.32
N ARG A 16 -24.05 -64.72 -32.63
CA ARG A 16 -24.24 -64.49 -31.20
C ARG A 16 -23.10 -65.08 -30.35
N GLU A 17 -22.73 -66.34 -30.57
CA GLU A 17 -21.71 -67.06 -29.80
C GLU A 17 -20.32 -66.39 -29.87
N TYR A 18 -20.04 -65.64 -30.93
CA TYR A 18 -18.73 -65.04 -31.18
C TYR A 18 -18.69 -63.52 -31.00
N MET A 19 -19.80 -62.80 -31.26
CA MET A 19 -19.78 -61.35 -31.40
C MET A 19 -20.70 -60.61 -30.43
N LYS A 20 -21.65 -61.26 -29.74
CA LYS A 20 -22.66 -60.59 -28.91
C LYS A 20 -22.04 -59.56 -27.95
N GLU A 21 -21.08 -59.99 -27.13
CA GLU A 21 -20.46 -59.11 -26.11
C GLU A 21 -19.72 -57.92 -26.75
N THR A 22 -18.93 -58.17 -27.79
CA THR A 22 -18.17 -57.12 -28.50
C THR A 22 -19.11 -56.16 -29.22
N PHE A 23 -20.16 -56.67 -29.86
CA PHE A 23 -21.18 -55.89 -30.54
C PHE A 23 -21.91 -54.96 -29.57
N THR A 24 -22.42 -55.50 -28.47
CA THR A 24 -23.13 -54.72 -27.43
C THR A 24 -22.24 -53.61 -26.88
N LYS A 25 -20.98 -53.92 -26.55
CA LYS A 25 -20.02 -52.93 -26.05
C LYS A 25 -19.76 -51.81 -27.06
N LEU A 26 -19.54 -52.16 -28.34
CA LEU A 26 -19.27 -51.18 -29.39
C LEU A 26 -20.47 -50.29 -29.68
N ILE A 27 -21.68 -50.86 -29.76
CA ILE A 27 -22.90 -50.07 -29.98
C ILE A 27 -23.11 -49.08 -28.83
N ILE A 28 -22.90 -49.50 -27.58
CA ILE A 28 -22.99 -48.58 -26.44
C ILE A 28 -21.93 -47.47 -26.54
N SER A 29 -20.64 -47.82 -26.63
CA SER A 29 -19.57 -46.82 -26.52
C SER A 29 -19.42 -45.92 -27.74
N GLU A 30 -19.66 -46.44 -28.95
CA GLU A 30 -19.41 -45.72 -30.21
C GLU A 30 -20.68 -45.14 -30.84
N CYS A 31 -21.87 -45.54 -30.38
CA CYS A 31 -23.13 -45.01 -30.92
C CYS A 31 -24.00 -44.40 -29.81
N LEU A 32 -24.45 -45.21 -28.85
CA LEU A 32 -25.46 -44.77 -27.89
C LEU A 32 -24.93 -43.70 -26.93
N ASP A 33 -23.66 -43.77 -26.51
CA ASP A 33 -23.05 -42.74 -25.67
C ASP A 33 -23.01 -41.38 -26.39
N TYR A 34 -22.70 -41.34 -27.69
CA TYR A 34 -22.68 -40.11 -28.46
C TYR A 34 -24.08 -39.56 -28.75
N SER A 35 -25.11 -40.41 -28.75
CA SER A 35 -26.49 -40.03 -29.00
C SER A 35 -27.22 -39.44 -27.78
N ILE A 36 -26.60 -39.46 -26.59
CA ILE A 36 -27.20 -38.83 -25.40
C ILE A 36 -27.28 -37.31 -25.63
N PRO A 37 -28.48 -36.70 -25.52
CA PRO A 37 -28.69 -35.26 -25.70
C PRO A 37 -27.79 -34.35 -24.85
N ASP A 38 -27.59 -33.11 -25.28
CA ASP A 38 -26.76 -32.13 -24.55
C ASP A 38 -27.58 -31.08 -23.78
N ASN A 39 -28.90 -30.99 -24.02
CA ASN A 39 -29.80 -30.07 -23.33
C ASN A 39 -31.19 -30.67 -23.03
N MET A 40 -31.94 -30.00 -22.15
CA MET A 40 -33.25 -30.48 -21.69
C MET A 40 -34.32 -30.52 -22.79
N ILE A 41 -34.23 -29.63 -23.80
CA ILE A 41 -35.18 -29.61 -24.92
C ILE A 41 -35.01 -30.88 -25.75
N GLU A 42 -33.78 -31.17 -26.18
CA GLU A 42 -33.45 -32.38 -26.91
C GLU A 42 -33.75 -33.65 -26.10
N MET A 43 -33.51 -33.63 -24.78
CA MET A 43 -33.86 -34.77 -23.91
C MET A 43 -35.37 -35.01 -23.85
N ASN A 44 -36.18 -33.95 -23.77
CA ASN A 44 -37.64 -34.06 -23.74
C ASN A 44 -38.23 -34.52 -25.09
N GLU A 45 -37.53 -34.24 -26.19
CA GLU A 45 -37.91 -34.66 -27.55
C GLU A 45 -37.29 -36.01 -27.97
N SER A 46 -36.38 -36.57 -27.16
CA SER A 46 -35.61 -37.75 -27.50
C SER A 46 -36.43 -39.02 -27.50
N THR A 47 -36.33 -39.79 -28.59
CA THR A 47 -36.86 -41.15 -28.71
C THR A 47 -35.87 -42.22 -28.27
N LEU A 48 -34.67 -41.84 -27.82
CA LEU A 48 -33.53 -42.75 -27.65
C LEU A 48 -33.82 -43.97 -26.77
N VAL A 49 -34.58 -43.80 -25.67
CA VAL A 49 -34.98 -44.91 -24.78
C VAL A 49 -35.89 -45.89 -25.52
N THR A 50 -36.86 -45.36 -26.27
CA THR A 50 -37.78 -46.15 -27.10
C THR A 50 -37.01 -46.86 -28.20
N ASP A 51 -36.15 -46.15 -28.93
CA ASP A 51 -35.36 -46.69 -30.05
C ASP A 51 -34.43 -47.83 -29.59
N ILE A 52 -33.82 -47.71 -28.40
CA ILE A 52 -32.98 -48.78 -27.83
C ILE A 52 -33.83 -49.99 -27.42
N THR A 53 -35.03 -49.75 -26.90
CA THR A 53 -35.95 -50.82 -26.51
C THR A 53 -36.44 -51.58 -27.74
N GLU A 54 -36.87 -50.87 -28.79
CA GLU A 54 -37.27 -51.45 -30.07
C GLU A 54 -36.10 -52.19 -30.75
N PHE A 55 -34.89 -51.62 -30.70
CA PHE A 55 -33.69 -52.28 -31.22
C PHE A 55 -33.37 -53.58 -30.45
N ASN A 56 -33.54 -53.58 -29.14
CA ASN A 56 -33.37 -54.77 -28.32
C ASN A 56 -34.42 -55.85 -28.68
N GLU A 57 -35.68 -55.47 -28.86
CA GLU A 57 -36.75 -56.37 -29.31
C GLU A 57 -36.45 -56.95 -30.71
N PHE A 58 -35.96 -56.13 -31.64
CA PHE A 58 -35.54 -56.61 -32.95
C PHE A 58 -34.41 -57.66 -32.87
N LEU A 59 -33.41 -57.45 -32.00
CA LEU A 59 -32.33 -58.43 -31.81
C LEU A 59 -32.80 -59.72 -31.14
N MET A 60 -33.85 -59.65 -30.32
CA MET A 60 -34.54 -60.80 -29.75
C MET A 60 -35.28 -61.60 -30.82
N GLU A 61 -36.02 -60.93 -31.71
CA GLU A 61 -36.74 -61.56 -32.83
C GLU A 61 -35.77 -62.28 -33.79
N MET A 62 -34.59 -61.70 -34.03
CA MET A 62 -33.55 -62.29 -34.87
C MET A 62 -32.75 -63.42 -34.18
N LEU A 63 -33.12 -63.81 -32.94
CA LEU A 63 -32.41 -64.80 -32.12
C LEU A 63 -30.94 -64.44 -31.82
N PHE A 64 -30.57 -63.15 -31.96
CA PHE A 64 -29.24 -62.65 -31.62
C PHE A 64 -29.11 -62.43 -30.11
N PHE A 65 -30.18 -61.98 -29.45
CA PHE A 65 -30.31 -61.88 -27.98
C PHE A 65 -31.30 -62.92 -27.43
N THR A 66 -31.22 -63.21 -26.13
CA THR A 66 -32.25 -63.94 -25.34
C THR A 66 -32.75 -63.09 -24.19
N GLU A 67 -33.80 -63.55 -23.48
CA GLU A 67 -34.39 -62.83 -22.36
C GLU A 67 -33.40 -62.54 -21.21
N GLU A 68 -32.30 -63.30 -21.12
CA GLU A 68 -31.22 -63.07 -20.17
C GLU A 68 -30.29 -61.90 -20.55
N ASP A 69 -30.29 -61.49 -21.83
CA ASP A 69 -29.45 -60.41 -22.36
C ASP A 69 -30.13 -59.06 -22.13
N ARG A 70 -29.81 -58.41 -21.01
CA ARG A 70 -30.44 -57.16 -20.57
C ARG A 70 -29.59 -55.91 -20.78
N GLU A 71 -28.41 -56.00 -21.39
CA GLU A 71 -27.43 -54.90 -21.42
C GLU A 71 -27.96 -53.61 -22.07
N PHE A 72 -28.74 -53.70 -23.17
CA PHE A 72 -29.36 -52.51 -23.78
C PHE A 72 -30.52 -51.97 -22.96
N LEU A 73 -31.33 -52.82 -22.34
CA LEU A 73 -32.41 -52.40 -21.45
C LEU A 73 -31.85 -51.73 -20.18
N ASP A 74 -30.82 -52.33 -19.56
CA ASP A 74 -30.09 -51.77 -18.43
C ASP A 74 -29.39 -50.45 -18.78
N TYR A 75 -28.96 -50.28 -20.03
CA TYR A 75 -28.43 -49.01 -20.53
C TYR A 75 -29.55 -47.99 -20.73
N ALA A 76 -30.68 -48.37 -21.32
CA ALA A 76 -31.85 -47.52 -21.52
C ALA A 76 -32.37 -46.96 -20.18
N GLU A 77 -32.44 -47.80 -19.14
CA GLU A 77 -32.79 -47.39 -17.77
C GLU A 77 -31.81 -46.35 -17.17
N LYS A 78 -30.58 -46.26 -17.69
CA LYS A 78 -29.54 -45.33 -17.22
C LYS A 78 -29.43 -44.04 -18.03
N ILE A 79 -30.08 -43.92 -19.18
CA ILE A 79 -29.92 -42.76 -20.09
C ILE A 79 -30.18 -41.44 -19.37
N GLU A 80 -31.25 -41.36 -18.59
CA GLU A 80 -31.59 -40.12 -17.86
C GLU A 80 -30.50 -39.73 -16.86
N LEU A 81 -29.91 -40.72 -16.17
CA LEU A 81 -28.79 -40.49 -15.25
C LEU A 81 -27.52 -40.05 -15.99
N LEU A 82 -27.20 -40.69 -17.13
CA LEU A 82 -26.04 -40.35 -17.95
C LEU A 82 -26.17 -38.94 -18.55
N PHE A 83 -27.35 -38.60 -19.07
CA PHE A 83 -27.71 -37.26 -19.52
C PHE A 83 -27.49 -36.23 -18.40
N ARG A 84 -28.09 -36.44 -17.22
CA ARG A 84 -27.94 -35.51 -16.09
C ARG A 84 -26.49 -35.30 -15.68
N ASN A 85 -25.70 -36.37 -15.62
CA ASN A 85 -24.27 -36.28 -15.29
C ASN A 85 -23.48 -35.49 -16.33
N ARG A 86 -23.76 -35.69 -17.63
CA ARG A 86 -23.16 -34.93 -18.73
C ARG A 86 -23.58 -33.46 -18.67
N PHE A 87 -24.87 -33.21 -18.49
CA PHE A 87 -25.44 -31.86 -18.42
C PHE A 87 -24.82 -31.03 -17.29
N PHE A 88 -24.77 -31.57 -16.06
CA PHE A 88 -24.13 -30.88 -14.93
C PHE A 88 -22.63 -30.65 -15.16
N ARG A 89 -21.93 -31.63 -15.76
CA ARG A 89 -20.51 -31.49 -16.10
C ARG A 89 -20.28 -30.38 -17.12
N ASN A 90 -21.04 -30.33 -18.19
CA ASN A 90 -20.93 -29.29 -19.22
C ASN A 90 -21.14 -27.88 -18.63
N ILE A 91 -22.09 -27.71 -17.70
CA ILE A 91 -22.29 -26.45 -16.99
C ILE A 91 -21.04 -26.08 -16.17
N LEU A 92 -20.48 -27.04 -15.44
CA LEU A 92 -19.29 -26.81 -14.61
C LEU A 92 -18.04 -26.51 -15.44
N ASP A 93 -17.85 -27.20 -16.57
CA ASP A 93 -16.71 -26.98 -17.47
C ASP A 93 -16.81 -25.60 -18.13
N ASN A 94 -18.00 -25.20 -18.59
CA ASN A 94 -18.26 -23.85 -19.06
C ASN A 94 -17.96 -22.78 -17.99
N ALA A 95 -18.33 -23.04 -16.73
CA ALA A 95 -18.04 -22.14 -15.63
C ALA A 95 -16.53 -21.97 -15.41
N VAL A 96 -15.77 -23.07 -15.46
CA VAL A 96 -14.29 -23.05 -15.34
C VAL A 96 -13.65 -22.30 -16.50
N ASP A 97 -14.12 -22.51 -17.72
CA ASP A 97 -13.61 -21.81 -18.91
C ASP A 97 -13.85 -20.30 -18.81
N ILE A 98 -15.03 -19.88 -18.31
CA ILE A 98 -15.31 -18.47 -18.01
C ILE A 98 -14.35 -17.92 -16.95
N MET A 99 -14.10 -18.67 -15.85
CA MET A 99 -13.20 -18.25 -14.76
C MET A 99 -11.74 -18.09 -15.22
N ARG A 100 -11.30 -18.83 -16.24
CA ARG A 100 -9.94 -18.73 -16.79
C ARG A 100 -9.74 -17.53 -17.71
N LYS A 101 -10.81 -16.87 -18.16
CA LYS A 101 -10.71 -15.66 -18.98
C LYS A 101 -10.05 -14.52 -18.22
N ASP A 102 -9.44 -13.63 -18.97
CA ASP A 102 -8.78 -12.43 -18.44
C ASP A 102 -9.74 -11.50 -17.69
N LEU A 103 -9.27 -10.96 -16.57
CA LEU A 103 -10.04 -10.02 -15.72
C LEU A 103 -10.04 -8.58 -16.27
N HIS A 104 -9.27 -8.27 -17.31
CA HIS A 104 -9.01 -6.89 -17.75
C HIS A 104 -10.23 -6.18 -18.34
N ASP A 105 -11.16 -6.93 -18.94
CA ASP A 105 -12.38 -6.38 -19.52
C ASP A 105 -13.39 -6.08 -18.42
N MET A 106 -13.63 -4.79 -18.17
CA MET A 106 -14.47 -4.33 -17.07
C MET A 106 -15.77 -3.70 -17.58
N ILE A 107 -16.85 -3.94 -16.86
CA ILE A 107 -18.16 -3.37 -17.09
C ILE A 107 -18.53 -2.55 -15.85
N LEU A 108 -19.03 -1.34 -16.07
CA LEU A 108 -19.62 -0.54 -15.00
C LEU A 108 -21.00 -1.11 -14.69
N VAL A 109 -21.20 -1.59 -13.47
CA VAL A 109 -22.53 -1.97 -12.99
C VAL A 109 -23.09 -0.84 -12.13
N SER A 110 -24.32 -0.43 -12.44
CA SER A 110 -25.11 0.54 -11.68
C SER A 110 -26.54 0.03 -11.56
N GLU A 111 -27.15 0.13 -10.37
CA GLU A 111 -28.60 -0.06 -10.27
C GLU A 111 -29.34 1.23 -10.64
N LYS A 112 -29.63 1.34 -11.93
CA LYS A 112 -30.92 1.80 -12.49
C LYS A 112 -31.43 0.79 -13.54
N LEU A 113 -31.30 -0.50 -13.26
CA LEU A 113 -31.80 -1.58 -14.13
C LEU A 113 -32.78 -2.45 -13.33
N GLY A 114 -34.07 -2.13 -13.48
CA GLY A 114 -35.21 -2.92 -13.01
C GLY A 114 -36.11 -2.19 -12.02
N SER A 115 -37.17 -1.55 -12.53
CA SER A 115 -38.32 -1.12 -11.72
C SER A 115 -39.06 -2.35 -11.18
N ALA A 116 -39.11 -2.51 -9.85
CA ALA A 116 -40.16 -3.26 -9.17
C ALA A 116 -40.30 -2.74 -7.73
N ASP A 117 -41.44 -2.09 -7.48
CA ASP A 117 -42.14 -1.82 -6.24
C ASP A 117 -41.37 -1.44 -4.96
N ALA A 118 -41.47 -0.15 -4.64
CA ALA A 118 -41.25 0.42 -3.32
C ALA A 118 -42.34 -0.08 -2.35
N GLY A 119 -42.09 -1.21 -1.68
CA GLY A 119 -43.08 -1.81 -0.78
C GLY A 119 -42.55 -2.89 0.15
N ALA A 120 -41.27 -2.88 0.49
CA ALA A 120 -40.69 -3.65 1.58
C ALA A 120 -39.36 -2.97 1.95
N SER A 121 -38.89 -3.10 3.18
CA SER A 121 -37.51 -2.77 3.57
C SER A 121 -36.52 -3.44 2.60
N GLY A 122 -36.09 -2.71 1.56
CA GLY A 122 -35.43 -3.30 0.38
C GLY A 122 -33.96 -3.65 0.60
N PRO A 123 -33.39 -4.53 -0.24
CA PRO A 123 -32.00 -4.96 -0.13
C PRO A 123 -31.04 -3.79 -0.38
N ALA A 124 -29.86 -3.84 0.23
CA ALA A 124 -28.82 -2.83 0.11
C ALA A 124 -28.55 -2.43 -1.35
N ILE A 125 -28.59 -1.13 -1.65
CA ILE A 125 -28.23 -0.59 -2.96
C ILE A 125 -26.75 -0.91 -3.20
N PHE A 126 -26.45 -1.65 -4.27
CA PHE A 126 -25.08 -1.93 -4.64
C PHE A 126 -24.44 -0.68 -5.27
N PRO A 127 -23.29 -0.19 -4.77
CA PRO A 127 -22.68 1.02 -5.28
C PRO A 127 -22.19 0.83 -6.72
N ASN A 128 -22.14 1.92 -7.48
CA ASN A 128 -21.54 1.92 -8.82
C ASN A 128 -20.10 1.41 -8.73
N CYS A 129 -19.81 0.28 -9.37
CA CYS A 129 -18.46 -0.27 -9.38
C CYS A 129 -18.16 -0.99 -10.69
N MET A 130 -16.87 -1.17 -10.96
CA MET A 130 -16.40 -1.98 -12.07
C MET A 130 -16.37 -3.45 -11.64
N VAL A 131 -16.94 -4.31 -12.47
CA VAL A 131 -16.82 -5.78 -12.37
C VAL A 131 -16.29 -6.33 -13.68
N SER A 132 -15.70 -7.52 -13.66
CA SER A 132 -15.16 -8.14 -14.87
C SER A 132 -16.28 -8.71 -15.76
N LYS A 133 -16.08 -8.66 -17.07
CA LYS A 133 -17.00 -9.27 -18.05
C LYS A 133 -17.15 -10.77 -17.83
N SER A 134 -16.07 -11.47 -17.46
CA SER A 134 -16.13 -12.90 -17.11
C SER A 134 -17.07 -13.18 -15.92
N THR A 135 -17.07 -12.31 -14.89
CA THR A 135 -18.04 -12.41 -13.78
C THR A 135 -19.48 -12.26 -14.26
N MET A 136 -19.73 -11.33 -15.20
CA MET A 136 -21.07 -11.17 -15.78
C MET A 136 -21.48 -12.38 -16.62
N GLU A 137 -20.57 -12.95 -17.42
CA GLU A 137 -20.83 -14.18 -18.17
C GLU A 137 -21.13 -15.36 -17.26
N LEU A 138 -20.44 -15.45 -16.11
CA LEU A 138 -20.69 -16.48 -15.10
C LEU A 138 -22.07 -16.30 -14.46
N ILE A 139 -22.46 -15.07 -14.15
CA ILE A 139 -23.80 -14.75 -13.67
C ILE A 139 -24.85 -15.16 -14.71
N SER A 140 -24.66 -14.81 -15.99
CA SER A 140 -25.58 -15.21 -17.05
C SER A 140 -25.67 -16.73 -17.22
N LEU A 141 -24.58 -17.48 -17.00
CA LEU A 141 -24.62 -18.94 -16.96
C LEU A 141 -25.49 -19.44 -15.80
N MET A 142 -25.30 -18.92 -14.59
CA MET A 142 -26.11 -19.29 -13.42
C MET A 142 -27.58 -18.88 -13.57
N GLU A 143 -27.88 -17.75 -14.21
CA GLU A 143 -29.26 -17.33 -14.51
C GLU A 143 -29.96 -18.27 -15.49
N ARG A 144 -29.25 -18.80 -16.49
CA ARG A 144 -29.79 -19.87 -17.35
C ARG A 144 -30.12 -21.11 -16.54
N VAL A 145 -29.22 -21.54 -15.65
CA VAL A 145 -29.46 -22.70 -14.76
C VAL A 145 -30.67 -22.49 -13.85
N LEU A 146 -30.82 -21.28 -13.30
CA LEU A 146 -32.01 -20.92 -12.50
C LEU A 146 -33.31 -20.99 -13.31
N LYS A 147 -33.26 -20.70 -14.61
CA LYS A 147 -34.44 -20.79 -15.48
C LYS A 147 -34.83 -22.24 -15.78
N GLU A 148 -33.85 -23.13 -15.96
CA GLU A 148 -34.09 -24.57 -16.11
C GLU A 148 -34.75 -25.20 -14.87
N ILE A 149 -34.42 -24.68 -13.66
CA ILE A 149 -35.02 -25.14 -12.40
C ILE A 149 -36.54 -24.92 -12.36
N GLU A 150 -37.05 -23.82 -12.92
CA GLU A 150 -38.47 -23.45 -12.86
C GLU A 150 -39.39 -24.45 -13.58
N GLY A 151 -38.85 -25.28 -14.50
CA GLY A 151 -39.57 -26.31 -15.25
C GLY A 151 -39.15 -27.75 -14.96
N SER A 152 -38.31 -27.98 -13.96
CA SER A 152 -37.70 -29.29 -13.69
C SER A 152 -38.36 -30.04 -12.53
N GLU A 153 -38.28 -31.37 -12.55
CA GLU A 153 -38.65 -32.20 -11.39
C GLU A 153 -37.77 -31.90 -10.17
N GLU A 154 -38.29 -32.14 -8.96
CA GLU A 154 -37.64 -31.76 -7.69
C GLU A 154 -36.19 -32.28 -7.56
N LYS A 155 -35.93 -33.53 -7.95
CA LYS A 155 -34.57 -34.11 -7.91
C LYS A 155 -33.59 -33.42 -8.87
N VAL A 156 -34.07 -33.00 -10.05
CA VAL A 156 -33.27 -32.30 -11.05
C VAL A 156 -33.03 -30.85 -10.60
N ALA A 157 -34.07 -30.20 -10.09
CA ALA A 157 -33.99 -28.86 -9.49
C ALA A 157 -32.95 -28.80 -8.35
N GLN A 158 -32.96 -29.77 -7.43
CA GLN A 158 -31.96 -29.86 -6.36
C GLN A 158 -30.54 -30.07 -6.92
N GLY A 159 -30.36 -30.89 -7.96
CA GLY A 159 -29.07 -31.09 -8.63
C GLY A 159 -28.53 -29.81 -9.29
N LEU A 160 -29.40 -29.02 -9.92
CA LEU A 160 -29.05 -27.74 -10.54
C LEU A 160 -28.71 -26.67 -9.49
N LEU A 161 -29.46 -26.59 -8.39
CA LEU A 161 -29.14 -25.72 -7.26
C LEU A 161 -27.78 -26.06 -6.63
N SER A 162 -27.48 -27.36 -6.50
CA SER A 162 -26.16 -27.85 -6.07
C SER A 162 -25.07 -27.44 -7.06
N THR A 163 -25.34 -27.52 -8.37
CA THR A 163 -24.41 -27.09 -9.42
C THR A 163 -24.06 -25.60 -9.30
N ILE A 164 -25.05 -24.72 -9.08
CA ILE A 164 -24.81 -23.28 -8.84
C ILE A 164 -23.92 -23.09 -7.60
N SER A 165 -24.18 -23.84 -6.53
CA SER A 165 -23.38 -23.79 -5.30
C SER A 165 -21.93 -24.20 -5.56
N ILE A 166 -21.71 -25.24 -6.36
CA ILE A 166 -20.38 -25.70 -6.78
C ILE A 166 -19.67 -24.65 -7.64
N ILE A 167 -20.37 -24.02 -8.59
CA ILE A 167 -19.81 -22.93 -9.42
C ILE A 167 -19.29 -21.81 -8.52
N LEU A 168 -20.09 -21.37 -7.56
CA LEU A 168 -19.70 -20.31 -6.64
C LEU A 168 -18.52 -20.73 -5.76
N ASP A 169 -18.45 -21.99 -5.30
CA ASP A 169 -17.34 -22.49 -4.48
C ASP A 169 -16.05 -22.60 -5.29
N ARG A 170 -16.14 -23.07 -6.54
CA ARG A 170 -15.02 -23.03 -7.51
C ARG A 170 -14.57 -21.62 -7.81
N TYR A 171 -15.49 -20.66 -7.99
CA TYR A 171 -15.12 -19.26 -8.21
C TYR A 171 -14.24 -18.74 -7.08
N LEU A 172 -14.58 -19.04 -5.82
CA LEU A 172 -13.84 -18.57 -4.66
C LEU A 172 -12.49 -19.26 -4.45
N THR A 173 -12.39 -20.54 -4.82
CA THR A 173 -11.20 -21.37 -4.59
C THR A 173 -10.22 -21.34 -5.77
N GLU A 174 -10.73 -21.31 -7.00
CA GLU A 174 -9.93 -21.44 -8.22
C GLU A 174 -9.56 -20.10 -8.86
N MET A 175 -10.43 -19.07 -8.84
CA MET A 175 -10.10 -17.76 -9.44
C MET A 175 -8.82 -17.14 -8.88
N PRO A 176 -8.59 -17.11 -7.54
CA PRO A 176 -7.34 -16.58 -7.01
C PRO A 176 -6.11 -17.35 -7.50
N THR A 177 -6.27 -18.64 -7.79
CA THR A 177 -5.22 -19.52 -8.28
C THR A 177 -4.93 -19.25 -9.76
N TYR A 178 -5.97 -19.18 -10.60
CA TYR A 178 -5.83 -18.87 -12.03
C TYR A 178 -5.18 -17.50 -12.26
N HIS A 179 -5.53 -16.51 -11.43
CA HIS A 179 -5.09 -15.13 -11.60
C HIS A 179 -4.03 -14.69 -10.59
N ALA A 180 -3.36 -15.61 -9.90
CA ALA A 180 -2.46 -15.32 -8.78
C ALA A 180 -1.41 -14.25 -9.12
N LYS A 181 -0.80 -14.36 -10.31
CA LYS A 181 0.22 -13.39 -10.76
C LYS A 181 -0.37 -11.98 -10.94
N LEU A 182 -1.58 -11.85 -11.48
CA LEU A 182 -2.22 -10.55 -11.66
C LEU A 182 -2.63 -9.96 -10.30
N LEU A 183 -3.27 -10.76 -9.45
CA LEU A 183 -3.76 -10.33 -8.14
C LEU A 183 -2.64 -9.91 -7.19
N LEU A 184 -1.48 -10.57 -7.25
CA LEU A 184 -0.33 -10.25 -6.40
C LEU A 184 0.50 -9.06 -6.91
N ASN A 185 0.45 -8.76 -8.21
CA ASN A 185 1.32 -7.73 -8.81
C ASN A 185 0.58 -6.46 -9.24
N ILE A 186 -0.74 -6.51 -9.42
CA ILE A 186 -1.53 -5.38 -9.92
C ILE A 186 -2.67 -5.08 -8.92
N PRO A 187 -2.54 -4.04 -8.09
CA PRO A 187 -3.55 -3.72 -7.06
C PRO A 187 -4.95 -3.50 -7.61
N GLN A 188 -5.05 -2.96 -8.83
CA GLN A 188 -6.32 -2.75 -9.52
C GLN A 188 -7.04 -4.07 -9.80
N GLN A 189 -6.29 -5.14 -10.12
CA GLN A 189 -6.87 -6.46 -10.37
C GLN A 189 -7.37 -7.09 -9.07
N THR A 190 -6.67 -6.89 -7.96
CA THR A 190 -7.16 -7.32 -6.65
C THR A 190 -8.44 -6.60 -6.24
N ALA A 191 -8.49 -5.28 -6.45
CA ALA A 191 -9.68 -4.48 -6.17
C ALA A 191 -10.86 -4.91 -7.07
N LEU A 192 -10.59 -5.20 -8.34
CA LEU A 192 -11.60 -5.73 -9.26
C LEU A 192 -12.11 -7.10 -8.80
N PHE A 193 -11.23 -8.01 -8.39
CA PHE A 193 -11.65 -9.32 -7.85
C PHE A 193 -12.51 -9.17 -6.59
N HIS A 194 -12.14 -8.25 -5.69
CA HIS A 194 -12.99 -7.90 -4.55
C HIS A 194 -14.37 -7.42 -4.99
N ASN A 195 -14.45 -6.47 -5.93
CA ASN A 195 -15.73 -5.99 -6.47
C ASN A 195 -16.55 -7.11 -7.10
N ASN A 196 -15.92 -8.02 -7.86
CA ASN A 196 -16.59 -9.17 -8.45
C ASN A 196 -17.22 -10.05 -7.35
N CYS A 197 -16.47 -10.34 -6.27
CA CYS A 197 -17.00 -11.07 -5.12
C CYS A 197 -18.17 -10.33 -4.46
N MET A 198 -18.04 -9.03 -4.22
CA MET A 198 -19.11 -8.23 -3.63
C MET A 198 -20.36 -8.19 -4.52
N PHE A 199 -20.19 -8.16 -5.84
CA PHE A 199 -21.30 -8.18 -6.79
C PHE A 199 -21.97 -9.56 -6.88
N LEU A 200 -21.18 -10.66 -6.85
CA LEU A 200 -21.72 -12.01 -6.75
C LEU A 200 -22.53 -12.19 -5.45
N ALA A 201 -22.01 -11.70 -4.32
CA ALA A 201 -22.71 -11.68 -3.04
C ALA A 201 -24.04 -10.93 -3.12
N TYR A 202 -24.07 -9.79 -3.80
CA TYR A 202 -25.28 -9.02 -4.07
C TYR A 202 -26.27 -9.80 -4.96
N TRP A 203 -25.81 -10.39 -6.07
CA TRP A 203 -26.64 -11.20 -6.98
C TRP A 203 -27.25 -12.41 -6.28
N ILE A 204 -26.48 -13.11 -5.45
CA ILE A 204 -26.96 -14.22 -4.62
C ILE A 204 -28.08 -13.74 -3.70
N THR A 205 -27.92 -12.56 -3.07
CA THR A 205 -28.93 -11.98 -2.17
C THR A 205 -30.25 -11.69 -2.90
N LYS A 206 -30.18 -11.14 -4.12
CA LYS A 206 -31.37 -10.85 -4.95
C LYS A 206 -32.14 -12.11 -5.37
N ASN A 207 -31.46 -13.25 -5.46
CA ASN A 207 -32.05 -14.53 -5.87
C ASN A 207 -32.32 -15.50 -4.69
N GLN A 208 -32.28 -15.02 -3.44
CA GLN A 208 -32.48 -15.85 -2.24
C GLN A 208 -33.81 -16.59 -2.20
N SER A 209 -34.88 -15.99 -2.74
CA SER A 209 -36.22 -16.59 -2.75
C SER A 209 -36.34 -17.84 -3.62
N LYS A 210 -35.33 -18.16 -4.45
CA LYS A 210 -35.30 -19.33 -5.34
C LYS A 210 -34.74 -20.61 -4.68
N GLY A 211 -34.74 -20.71 -3.35
CA GLY A 211 -34.44 -21.96 -2.64
C GLY A 211 -32.96 -22.29 -2.45
N ILE A 212 -32.05 -21.30 -2.58
CA ILE A 212 -30.64 -21.50 -2.30
C ILE A 212 -30.43 -21.48 -0.76
N GLU A 213 -30.74 -22.56 -0.04
CA GLU A 213 -30.63 -22.62 1.44
C GLU A 213 -29.20 -22.36 1.96
N THR A 214 -28.18 -22.57 1.13
CA THR A 214 -26.77 -22.34 1.47
C THR A 214 -26.34 -20.86 1.36
N VAL A 215 -27.25 -19.94 0.98
CA VAL A 215 -26.91 -18.53 0.68
C VAL A 215 -26.20 -17.83 1.83
N SER A 216 -26.64 -17.99 3.08
CA SER A 216 -26.02 -17.24 4.20
C SER A 216 -24.55 -17.64 4.41
N VAL A 217 -24.25 -18.93 4.27
CA VAL A 217 -22.88 -19.45 4.35
C VAL A 217 -22.07 -18.99 3.15
N MET A 218 -22.65 -19.04 1.95
CA MET A 218 -21.96 -18.65 0.73
C MET A 218 -21.67 -17.15 0.67
N LEU A 219 -22.62 -16.32 1.08
CA LEU A 219 -22.49 -14.87 1.22
C LEU A 219 -21.33 -14.50 2.16
N ARG A 220 -21.25 -15.16 3.32
CA ARG A 220 -20.14 -14.98 4.27
C ARG A 220 -18.80 -15.42 3.68
N LYS A 221 -18.75 -16.53 2.95
CA LYS A 221 -17.52 -17.00 2.28
C LYS A 221 -17.04 -16.03 1.20
N VAL A 222 -17.94 -15.58 0.31
CA VAL A 222 -17.62 -14.67 -0.80
C VAL A 222 -17.07 -13.34 -0.27
N THR A 223 -17.75 -12.75 0.72
CA THR A 223 -17.32 -11.49 1.34
C THR A 223 -15.99 -11.65 2.10
N ALA A 224 -15.82 -12.74 2.86
CA ALA A 224 -14.59 -13.01 3.60
C ALA A 224 -13.37 -13.24 2.70
N ILE A 225 -13.51 -14.03 1.62
CA ILE A 225 -12.41 -14.31 0.69
C ILE A 225 -12.05 -13.07 -0.13
N GLY A 226 -13.05 -12.36 -0.67
CA GLY A 226 -12.82 -11.10 -1.39
C GLY A 226 -12.15 -10.05 -0.51
N GLY A 227 -12.57 -9.90 0.75
CA GLY A 227 -11.94 -9.01 1.73
C GLY A 227 -10.53 -9.47 2.12
N GLY A 228 -10.33 -10.78 2.34
CA GLY A 228 -9.06 -11.36 2.72
C GLY A 228 -7.97 -11.21 1.66
N VAL A 229 -8.29 -11.54 0.39
CA VAL A 229 -7.36 -11.39 -0.75
C VAL A 229 -6.98 -9.92 -0.95
N PHE A 230 -7.95 -9.01 -0.85
CA PHE A 230 -7.69 -7.57 -0.91
C PHE A 230 -6.78 -7.11 0.23
N GLY A 231 -7.07 -7.52 1.47
CA GLY A 231 -6.26 -7.19 2.64
C GLY A 231 -4.81 -7.68 2.54
N ILE A 232 -4.61 -8.94 2.13
CA ILE A 232 -3.28 -9.54 1.94
C ILE A 232 -2.51 -8.80 0.84
N SER A 233 -3.15 -8.51 -0.29
CA SER A 233 -2.49 -7.81 -1.39
C SER A 233 -2.17 -6.36 -1.03
N ALA A 234 -3.07 -5.67 -0.32
CA ALA A 234 -2.82 -4.33 0.20
C ALA A 234 -1.62 -4.32 1.16
N LEU A 235 -1.52 -5.31 2.05
CA LEU A 235 -0.36 -5.48 2.93
C LEU A 235 0.92 -5.75 2.11
N TYR A 236 0.86 -6.61 1.10
CA TYR A 236 1.98 -6.88 0.20
C TYR A 236 2.44 -5.64 -0.57
N PHE A 237 1.52 -4.83 -1.13
CA PHE A 237 1.86 -3.61 -1.85
C PHE A 237 2.41 -2.51 -0.94
N THR A 238 1.90 -2.44 0.30
CA THR A 238 2.45 -1.58 1.36
C THR A 238 3.88 -2.00 1.68
N HIS A 239 4.09 -3.28 1.97
CA HIS A 239 5.40 -3.83 2.33
C HIS A 239 6.42 -3.76 1.18
N SER A 240 5.99 -3.94 -0.07
CA SER A 240 6.86 -3.88 -1.24
C SER A 240 7.21 -2.46 -1.68
N GLY A 241 6.58 -1.43 -1.09
CA GLY A 241 6.81 -0.03 -1.44
C GLY A 241 6.31 0.35 -2.84
N ASN A 242 5.18 -0.23 -3.28
CA ASN A 242 4.66 0.03 -4.63
C ASN A 242 4.20 1.49 -4.80
N GLU A 243 4.94 2.28 -5.57
CA GLU A 243 4.68 3.73 -5.77
C GLU A 243 3.25 4.03 -6.26
N LYS A 244 2.69 3.21 -7.17
CA LYS A 244 1.34 3.43 -7.71
C LYS A 244 0.26 3.13 -6.67
N PHE A 245 0.42 2.05 -5.89
CA PHE A 245 -0.51 1.70 -4.81
C PHE A 245 -0.55 2.78 -3.73
N TYR A 246 0.62 3.26 -3.30
CA TYR A 246 0.72 4.35 -2.33
C TYR A 246 0.01 5.61 -2.83
N ASN A 247 0.34 6.07 -4.05
CA ASN A 247 -0.20 7.32 -4.57
C ASN A 247 -1.69 7.26 -4.92
N LYS A 248 -2.18 6.14 -5.49
CA LYS A 248 -3.54 6.05 -6.02
C LYS A 248 -4.57 5.46 -5.06
N ILE A 249 -4.14 4.71 -4.04
CA ILE A 249 -5.05 3.96 -3.16
C ILE A 249 -4.75 4.29 -1.70
N LEU A 250 -3.56 3.94 -1.20
CA LEU A 250 -3.29 4.00 0.24
C LEU A 250 -3.26 5.43 0.78
N MET A 251 -2.50 6.35 0.17
CA MET A 251 -2.42 7.73 0.68
C MET A 251 -3.76 8.47 0.60
N PRO A 252 -4.56 8.39 -0.49
CA PRO A 252 -5.91 8.95 -0.50
C PRO A 252 -6.80 8.45 0.65
N ILE A 253 -6.71 7.17 1.02
CA ILE A 253 -7.44 6.63 2.19
C ILE A 253 -6.89 7.22 3.49
N VAL A 254 -5.56 7.21 3.66
CA VAL A 254 -4.87 7.76 4.83
C VAL A 254 -5.20 9.26 5.03
N HIS A 255 -5.42 9.99 3.94
CA HIS A 255 -5.78 11.40 3.95
C HIS A 255 -7.15 11.68 4.58
N ASN A 256 -8.04 10.68 4.69
CA ASN A 256 -9.32 10.77 5.39
C ASN A 256 -9.23 10.47 6.90
N ILE A 257 -8.10 9.96 7.40
CA ILE A 257 -7.88 9.67 8.83
C ILE A 257 -7.26 10.90 9.50
N PRO A 258 -7.72 11.39 10.67
CA PRO A 258 -7.13 12.56 11.33
C PRO A 258 -5.59 12.55 11.34
N ALA A 259 -4.96 13.69 11.03
CA ALA A 259 -3.52 13.74 10.71
C ALA A 259 -2.63 13.11 11.79
N GLU A 260 -2.85 13.46 13.07
CA GLU A 260 -2.08 12.92 14.19
C GLU A 260 -2.32 11.41 14.41
N LEU A 261 -3.55 10.91 14.17
CA LEU A 261 -3.84 9.48 14.24
C LEU A 261 -3.14 8.72 13.12
N SER A 262 -3.21 9.22 11.88
CA SER A 262 -2.51 8.61 10.74
C SER A 262 -0.99 8.58 10.92
N HIS A 263 -0.42 9.62 11.55
CA HIS A 263 0.99 9.68 11.90
C HIS A 263 1.38 8.59 12.90
N ASN A 264 0.56 8.39 13.95
CA ASN A 264 0.81 7.34 14.94
C ASN A 264 0.73 5.94 14.31
N ILE A 265 -0.23 5.70 13.40
CA ILE A 265 -0.31 4.45 12.63
C ILE A 265 0.95 4.26 11.78
N ALA A 266 1.44 5.33 11.13
CA ALA A 266 2.65 5.29 10.32
C ALA A 266 3.89 4.97 11.16
N LEU A 267 4.03 5.56 12.35
CA LEU A 267 5.11 5.28 13.30
C LEU A 267 5.10 3.81 13.75
N LEU A 268 3.94 3.29 14.16
CA LEU A 268 3.81 1.88 14.54
C LEU A 268 4.14 0.95 13.38
N SER A 269 3.70 1.30 12.17
CA SER A 269 4.00 0.54 10.95
C SER A 269 5.49 0.53 10.63
N CYS A 270 6.21 1.63 10.88
CA CYS A 270 7.67 1.68 10.79
C CYS A 270 8.33 0.83 11.87
N LYS A 271 7.91 1.00 13.14
CA LYS A 271 8.41 0.28 14.32
C LYS A 271 8.36 -1.25 14.14
N TYR A 272 7.23 -1.75 13.66
CA TYR A 272 7.02 -3.19 13.45
C TYR A 272 7.41 -3.69 12.04
N GLY A 273 7.94 -2.82 11.16
CA GLY A 273 8.44 -3.21 9.85
C GLY A 273 7.35 -3.57 8.82
N ILE A 274 6.11 -3.14 9.03
CA ILE A 274 4.98 -3.36 8.11
C ILE A 274 5.25 -2.70 6.76
N MET A 275 5.87 -1.51 6.76
CA MET A 275 6.23 -0.77 5.54
C MET A 275 7.40 -1.38 4.74
N GLY A 276 7.98 -2.48 5.22
CA GLY A 276 9.06 -3.20 4.53
C GLY A 276 10.41 -2.48 4.56
N GLN A 277 11.18 -2.70 3.50
CA GLN A 277 12.54 -2.18 3.35
C GLN A 277 12.73 -1.59 1.95
N ALA A 278 13.54 -0.54 1.85
CA ALA A 278 13.93 0.02 0.57
C ALA A 278 14.67 -1.01 -0.30
N LYS A 279 14.26 -1.11 -1.56
CA LYS A 279 14.91 -1.93 -2.60
C LYS A 279 15.92 -1.16 -3.45
N TYR A 280 15.92 0.16 -3.34
CA TYR A 280 16.82 1.01 -4.11
C TYR A 280 18.21 0.99 -3.47
N GLU A 281 19.21 0.61 -4.26
CA GLU A 281 20.62 0.65 -3.87
C GLU A 281 21.19 2.06 -4.10
N ASP A 282 21.81 2.62 -3.06
CA ASP A 282 22.37 3.97 -3.14
C ASP A 282 23.64 3.96 -4.02
N SER A 283 23.68 4.83 -5.04
CA SER A 283 24.84 4.99 -5.90
C SER A 283 25.99 5.71 -5.18
N GLU A 284 27.22 5.56 -5.69
CA GLU A 284 28.37 6.35 -5.21
C GLU A 284 28.15 7.86 -5.33
N ARG A 285 27.34 8.32 -6.30
CA ARG A 285 27.04 9.74 -6.47
C ARG A 285 26.23 10.31 -5.29
N LEU A 286 25.42 9.49 -4.63
CA LEU A 286 24.64 9.92 -3.48
C LEU A 286 25.45 9.97 -2.19
N LYS A 287 26.59 9.27 -2.11
CA LYS A 287 27.41 9.27 -0.89
C LYS A 287 27.91 10.67 -0.56
N THR A 288 27.87 11.00 0.72
CA THR A 288 28.34 12.28 1.23
C THR A 288 28.89 12.12 2.65
N THR A 289 29.78 13.02 3.04
CA THR A 289 30.31 13.09 4.41
C THR A 289 29.84 14.37 5.06
N ILE A 290 29.25 14.27 6.25
CA ILE A 290 28.78 15.41 7.04
C ILE A 290 29.14 15.20 8.51
N PHE A 291 29.78 16.20 9.14
CA PHE A 291 30.26 16.12 10.53
C PHE A 291 31.10 14.86 10.82
N ASP A 292 32.01 14.52 9.91
CA ASP A 292 32.83 13.30 9.93
C ASP A 292 32.05 11.97 9.86
N MET A 293 30.74 12.03 9.61
CA MET A 293 29.90 10.86 9.38
C MET A 293 29.76 10.59 7.88
N ASN A 294 29.96 9.32 7.49
CA ASN A 294 29.75 8.87 6.13
C ASN A 294 28.30 8.41 5.93
N LEU A 295 27.58 9.09 5.04
CA LEU A 295 26.21 8.75 4.68
C LEU A 295 26.20 8.04 3.32
N SER A 296 25.38 6.98 3.21
CA SER A 296 25.16 6.31 1.92
C SER A 296 24.38 7.19 0.93
N ASN A 297 23.52 8.07 1.45
CA ASN A 297 22.77 9.06 0.68
C ASN A 297 22.51 10.32 1.54
N PRO A 298 22.21 11.48 0.94
CA PRO A 298 22.09 12.74 1.68
C PRO A 298 20.66 12.98 2.22
N VAL A 299 19.74 12.01 2.13
CA VAL A 299 18.32 12.21 2.44
C VAL A 299 17.98 11.62 3.81
N GLY A 300 17.64 12.49 4.75
CA GLY A 300 17.20 12.11 6.10
C GLY A 300 15.73 12.40 6.38
N ILE A 301 15.25 11.89 7.51
CA ILE A 301 13.93 12.23 8.06
C ILE A 301 14.11 13.27 9.16
N ALA A 302 13.31 14.35 9.11
CA ALA A 302 13.45 15.47 10.04
C ALA A 302 12.88 15.17 11.43
N ALA A 303 13.37 15.91 12.44
CA ALA A 303 12.77 15.90 13.79
C ALA A 303 11.27 16.19 13.74
N GLY A 304 10.58 15.61 14.71
CA GLY A 304 9.14 15.72 14.90
C GLY A 304 8.38 14.56 14.26
N PHE A 305 9.02 13.76 13.40
CA PHE A 305 8.42 12.54 12.86
C PHE A 305 8.43 11.45 13.93
N ASP A 306 9.61 10.97 14.32
CA ASP A 306 9.80 10.04 15.43
C ASP A 306 10.30 10.78 16.68
N LYS A 307 9.38 11.47 17.36
CA LYS A 307 9.72 12.26 18.55
C LYS A 307 10.30 11.42 19.68
N GLN A 308 9.90 10.15 19.76
CA GLN A 308 10.13 9.29 20.92
C GLN A 308 11.17 8.19 20.69
N GLY A 309 11.80 8.16 19.51
CA GLY A 309 12.84 7.19 19.16
C GLY A 309 12.31 5.76 19.00
N GLU A 310 11.04 5.61 18.63
CA GLU A 310 10.37 4.30 18.58
C GLU A 310 10.53 3.57 17.24
N ALA A 311 10.74 4.33 16.16
CA ALA A 311 10.66 3.86 14.79
C ALA A 311 11.98 4.02 14.02
N VAL A 312 13.05 4.45 14.67
CA VAL A 312 14.38 4.71 14.07
C VAL A 312 14.86 3.57 13.16
N ARG A 313 14.79 2.31 13.64
CA ARG A 313 15.20 1.14 12.85
C ARG A 313 14.35 0.98 11.59
N GLY A 314 13.04 1.18 11.70
CA GLY A 314 12.12 1.10 10.57
C GLY A 314 12.40 2.20 9.56
N LEU A 315 12.54 3.44 10.01
CA LEU A 315 12.86 4.59 9.15
C LEU A 315 14.19 4.37 8.40
N TYR A 316 15.22 3.89 9.09
CA TYR A 316 16.49 3.55 8.44
C TYR A 316 16.31 2.48 7.34
N LYS A 317 15.53 1.43 7.61
CA LYS A 317 15.20 0.40 6.61
C LYS A 317 14.42 0.94 5.40
N LEU A 318 13.65 2.02 5.56
CA LEU A 318 12.97 2.69 4.44
C LEU A 318 13.92 3.48 3.53
N GLY A 319 15.22 3.48 3.82
CA GLY A 319 16.25 3.99 2.93
C GLY A 319 16.75 5.41 3.23
N PHE A 320 16.36 5.97 4.37
CA PHE A 320 16.91 7.24 4.87
C PHE A 320 18.39 7.08 5.24
N GLY A 321 19.24 8.00 4.78
CA GLY A 321 20.67 8.03 5.15
C GLY A 321 20.89 8.34 6.64
N PHE A 322 19.99 9.09 7.26
CA PHE A 322 20.03 9.43 8.68
C PHE A 322 18.63 9.76 9.23
N VAL A 323 18.46 9.61 10.55
CA VAL A 323 17.18 9.82 11.25
C VAL A 323 17.36 10.82 12.38
N GLU A 324 16.58 11.89 12.40
CA GLU A 324 16.54 12.82 13.53
C GLU A 324 15.31 12.59 14.41
N VAL A 325 15.52 12.20 15.66
CA VAL A 325 14.45 12.03 16.66
C VAL A 325 14.21 13.32 17.45
N GLY A 326 13.11 13.38 18.21
CA GLY A 326 12.76 14.54 19.04
C GLY A 326 11.91 15.58 18.31
N SER A 327 11.79 16.83 18.77
CA SER A 327 12.50 17.41 19.92
C SER A 327 12.09 16.78 21.26
N ILE A 328 13.09 16.34 22.02
CA ILE A 328 12.92 15.70 23.33
C ILE A 328 13.18 16.72 24.43
N THR A 329 12.26 16.81 25.38
CA THR A 329 12.35 17.67 26.57
C THR A 329 12.88 16.91 27.78
N PRO A 330 13.49 17.57 28.78
CA PRO A 330 13.98 16.90 29.99
C PRO A 330 12.91 16.06 30.67
N ASN A 331 11.81 16.69 31.05
CA ASN A 331 10.66 16.04 31.66
C ASN A 331 9.62 15.65 30.59
N PRO A 332 8.84 14.57 30.81
CA PRO A 332 7.71 14.23 29.96
C PRO A 332 6.68 15.38 29.90
N GLN A 333 6.09 15.61 28.74
CA GLN A 333 4.97 16.55 28.59
C GLN A 333 4.05 16.14 27.43
N PRO A 334 2.72 16.33 27.55
CA PRO A 334 1.75 15.88 26.54
C PRO A 334 1.72 16.75 25.28
N GLY A 335 2.32 17.94 25.32
CA GLY A 335 2.21 18.98 24.28
C GLY A 335 0.91 19.80 24.39
N ASN A 336 0.58 20.55 23.35
CA ASN A 336 -0.64 21.37 23.30
C ASN A 336 -1.90 20.51 23.05
N PRO A 337 -3.13 21.01 23.37
CA PRO A 337 -4.38 20.29 23.14
C PRO A 337 -4.62 19.91 21.67
N LYS A 338 -5.36 18.81 21.44
CA LYS A 338 -5.78 18.35 20.11
C LYS A 338 -7.11 19.01 19.69
N PRO A 339 -7.39 19.18 18.37
CA PRO A 339 -6.53 18.90 17.22
C PRO A 339 -5.40 19.92 17.07
N ARG A 340 -4.23 19.44 16.63
CA ARG A 340 -2.97 20.22 16.60
C ARG A 340 -2.09 19.94 15.38
N CYS A 341 -2.60 19.21 14.39
CA CYS A 341 -1.94 18.90 13.14
C CYS A 341 -2.99 18.85 12.04
N PHE A 342 -2.78 19.61 10.98
CA PHE A 342 -3.74 19.85 9.90
C PHE A 342 -3.04 19.63 8.57
N ARG A 343 -3.68 18.86 7.67
CA ARG A 343 -3.20 18.66 6.30
C ARG A 343 -3.84 19.70 5.40
N LEU A 344 -3.00 20.38 4.61
CA LEU A 344 -3.42 21.31 3.57
C LEU A 344 -3.03 20.65 2.24
N LEU A 345 -3.90 19.78 1.73
CA LEU A 345 -3.57 18.89 0.61
C LEU A 345 -3.38 19.66 -0.70
N GLU A 346 -4.23 20.65 -0.95
CA GLU A 346 -4.17 21.56 -2.11
C GLU A 346 -2.84 22.33 -2.15
N ASP A 347 -2.32 22.66 -0.97
CA ASP A 347 -1.09 23.44 -0.79
C ASP A 347 0.16 22.56 -0.64
N LYS A 348 0.01 21.23 -0.63
CA LYS A 348 1.10 20.27 -0.30
C LYS A 348 1.80 20.67 1.00
N ALA A 349 1.01 20.93 2.04
CA ALA A 349 1.49 21.55 3.27
C ALA A 349 0.88 20.91 4.53
N LEU A 350 1.51 21.18 5.68
CA LEU A 350 0.96 20.89 7.00
C LEU A 350 1.06 22.14 7.88
N ILE A 351 0.05 22.35 8.72
CA ILE A 351 0.14 23.27 9.87
C ILE A 351 0.11 22.42 11.15
N ASN A 352 1.01 22.71 12.09
CA ASN A 352 1.01 22.04 13.39
C ASN A 352 1.32 22.97 14.55
N ARG A 353 0.73 22.62 15.70
CA ARG A 353 0.94 23.28 17.00
C ARG A 353 1.24 22.29 18.12
N PHE A 354 2.11 21.31 17.89
CA PHE A 354 2.37 20.23 18.87
C PHE A 354 2.84 20.69 20.25
N GLY A 355 3.72 21.70 20.33
CA GLY A 355 4.26 22.19 21.61
C GLY A 355 5.15 21.16 22.33
N PHE A 356 6.06 20.50 21.61
CA PHE A 356 7.00 19.50 22.13
C PHE A 356 6.36 18.42 23.03
N ASN A 357 5.33 17.73 22.54
CA ASN A 357 4.95 16.45 23.15
C ASN A 357 6.16 15.50 23.17
N SER A 358 6.48 14.94 24.34
CA SER A 358 7.72 14.22 24.63
C SER A 358 7.53 13.29 25.84
N ASP A 359 8.09 12.08 25.77
CA ASP A 359 8.19 11.11 26.87
C ASP A 359 9.29 11.47 27.88
N GLY A 360 10.07 12.53 27.64
CA GLY A 360 11.18 12.91 28.51
C GLY A 360 12.54 12.32 28.07
N HIS A 361 13.61 12.92 28.57
CA HIS A 361 14.98 12.55 28.25
C HIS A 361 15.30 11.09 28.61
N GLN A 362 15.00 10.68 29.85
CA GLN A 362 15.35 9.34 30.33
C GLN A 362 14.71 8.21 29.52
N ILE A 363 13.41 8.32 29.21
CA ILE A 363 12.68 7.27 28.48
C ILE A 363 13.22 7.13 27.06
N VAL A 364 13.48 8.24 26.37
CA VAL A 364 14.02 8.19 25.01
C VAL A 364 15.48 7.75 25.01
N TYR A 365 16.27 8.13 26.03
CA TYR A 365 17.66 7.67 26.19
C TYR A 365 17.75 6.14 26.24
N GLU A 366 16.96 5.48 27.09
CA GLU A 366 16.97 4.01 27.17
C GLU A 366 16.59 3.37 25.83
N ARG A 367 15.57 3.90 25.13
CA ARG A 367 15.18 3.37 23.80
C ARG A 367 16.30 3.47 22.76
N ILE A 368 17.01 4.60 22.73
CA ILE A 368 18.12 4.79 21.79
C ILE A 368 19.33 3.95 22.20
N LYS A 369 19.61 3.85 23.50
CA LYS A 369 20.67 2.98 24.04
C LYS A 369 20.43 1.52 23.67
N ASP A 370 19.23 0.98 23.92
CA ASP A 370 18.85 -0.38 23.55
C ASP A 370 19.03 -0.63 22.03
N LEU A 371 18.66 0.35 21.21
CA LEU A 371 18.86 0.27 19.76
C LEU A 371 20.35 0.24 19.39
N ARG A 372 21.21 0.99 20.09
CA ARG A 372 22.66 1.02 19.87
C ARG A 372 23.37 -0.25 20.32
N GLU A 373 22.88 -0.90 21.37
CA GLU A 373 23.41 -2.19 21.82
C GLU A 373 23.24 -3.29 20.76
N ASN A 374 22.26 -3.14 19.86
CA ASN A 374 22.12 -3.98 18.69
C ASN A 374 23.22 -3.69 17.64
N LYS A 375 24.28 -4.51 17.64
CA LYS A 375 25.44 -4.39 16.74
C LYS A 375 25.11 -4.39 15.24
N SER A 376 23.95 -4.91 14.83
CA SER A 376 23.50 -4.91 13.43
C SER A 376 22.97 -3.54 12.97
N PHE A 377 22.59 -2.67 13.90
CA PHE A 377 22.13 -1.33 13.57
C PHE A 377 23.33 -0.40 13.33
N LYS A 378 23.39 0.19 12.12
CA LYS A 378 24.45 1.10 11.68
C LYS A 378 23.91 2.46 11.24
N GLY A 379 22.65 2.76 11.56
CA GLY A 379 22.02 4.00 11.14
C GLY A 379 22.55 5.21 11.91
N ILE A 380 22.59 6.36 11.23
CA ILE A 380 22.94 7.64 11.83
C ILE A 380 21.72 8.22 12.56
N ILE A 381 21.88 8.53 13.84
CA ILE A 381 20.83 9.10 14.70
C ILE A 381 21.23 10.49 15.19
N GLY A 382 20.44 11.48 14.77
CA GLY A 382 20.42 12.80 15.36
C GLY A 382 19.43 12.89 16.50
N ILE A 383 19.80 13.54 17.60
CA ILE A 383 18.90 13.76 18.73
C ILE A 383 18.60 15.25 18.85
N ASN A 384 17.35 15.60 18.53
CA ASN A 384 16.88 16.97 18.64
C ASN A 384 16.38 17.26 20.06
N LEU A 385 16.91 18.29 20.68
CA LEU A 385 16.61 18.68 22.05
C LEU A 385 15.69 19.90 22.06
N GLY A 386 14.79 19.96 23.03
CA GLY A 386 13.92 21.11 23.27
C GLY A 386 13.76 21.37 24.76
N LYS A 387 13.31 22.57 25.11
CA LYS A 387 13.00 22.93 26.50
C LYS A 387 11.60 22.50 26.91
N ASN A 388 11.39 22.19 28.18
CA ASN A 388 10.05 22.04 28.73
C ASN A 388 9.29 23.37 28.69
N LYS A 389 7.95 23.32 28.52
CA LYS A 389 7.10 24.52 28.49
C LYS A 389 7.21 25.32 29.80
N THR A 390 7.28 24.61 30.92
CA THR A 390 7.35 25.17 32.29
C THR A 390 8.77 25.43 32.78
N SER A 391 9.81 25.05 32.02
CA SER A 391 11.20 25.28 32.44
C SER A 391 11.53 26.77 32.44
N THR A 392 12.17 27.21 33.52
CA THR A 392 12.68 28.57 33.75
C THR A 392 14.06 28.78 33.14
N SER A 393 14.82 27.70 32.88
CA SER A 393 16.19 27.76 32.37
C SER A 393 16.32 26.91 31.11
N ALA A 394 16.33 27.58 29.94
CA ALA A 394 16.52 26.88 28.67
C ALA A 394 17.93 26.28 28.59
N SER A 395 18.96 26.99 29.06
CA SER A 395 20.34 26.52 29.09
C SER A 395 20.50 25.21 29.86
N GLU A 396 19.86 25.08 31.03
CA GLU A 396 19.89 23.82 31.80
C GLU A 396 19.21 22.68 31.04
N ASP A 397 18.04 22.92 30.44
CA ASP A 397 17.32 21.89 29.67
C ASP A 397 18.16 21.34 28.50
N TYR A 398 18.84 22.21 27.75
CA TYR A 398 19.71 21.78 26.65
C TYR A 398 20.98 21.11 27.16
N SER A 399 21.63 21.67 28.19
CA SER A 399 22.86 21.11 28.76
C SER A 399 22.62 19.69 29.30
N ALA A 400 21.51 19.48 30.03
CA ALA A 400 21.12 18.17 30.53
C ALA A 400 20.92 17.15 29.40
N GLY A 401 20.28 17.58 28.30
CA GLY A 401 20.10 16.73 27.12
C GLY A 401 21.42 16.40 26.43
N ILE A 402 22.32 17.38 26.28
CA ILE A 402 23.64 17.18 25.66
C ILE A 402 24.45 16.17 26.46
N GLU A 403 24.52 16.33 27.79
CA GLU A 403 25.26 15.45 28.68
C GLU A 403 24.69 14.03 28.68
N LEU A 404 23.36 13.88 28.73
CA LEU A 404 22.72 12.56 28.75
C LEU A 404 22.83 11.83 27.41
N PHE A 405 22.56 12.49 26.29
CA PHE A 405 22.48 11.84 24.98
C PHE A 405 23.81 11.73 24.24
N GLY A 406 24.84 12.47 24.65
CA GLY A 406 26.18 12.42 24.05
C GLY A 406 26.74 11.01 23.86
N PRO A 407 26.61 10.08 24.81
CA PRO A 407 27.09 8.71 24.63
C PRO A 407 26.39 7.90 23.53
N VAL A 408 25.17 8.25 23.10
CA VAL A 408 24.33 7.44 22.19
C VAL A 408 23.98 8.13 20.86
N ALA A 409 24.08 9.46 20.79
CA ALA A 409 23.85 10.24 19.58
C ALA A 409 25.03 10.18 18.60
N ASP A 410 24.74 10.33 17.30
CA ASP A 410 25.77 10.66 16.30
C ASP A 410 25.88 12.17 16.09
N TYR A 411 24.78 12.91 16.29
CA TYR A 411 24.79 14.36 16.43
C TYR A 411 23.66 14.83 17.35
N LEU A 412 23.86 15.98 17.99
CA LEU A 412 22.90 16.63 18.88
C LEU A 412 22.40 17.92 18.25
N VAL A 413 21.16 18.30 18.53
CA VAL A 413 20.57 19.55 17.99
C VAL A 413 19.95 20.39 19.08
N VAL A 414 20.39 21.65 19.19
CA VAL A 414 19.73 22.70 19.97
C VAL A 414 18.64 23.32 19.11
N ASN A 415 17.37 23.06 19.44
CA ASN A 415 16.23 23.59 18.68
C ASN A 415 15.55 24.75 19.40
N ILE A 416 15.79 25.95 18.90
CA ILE A 416 15.22 27.22 19.39
C ILE A 416 14.16 27.82 18.44
N SER A 417 13.74 27.08 17.43
CA SER A 417 12.98 27.63 16.28
C SER A 417 11.51 27.22 16.23
N SER A 418 11.04 26.39 17.16
CA SER A 418 9.62 25.99 17.23
C SER A 418 8.70 27.19 17.51
N PRO A 419 7.67 27.46 16.69
CA PRO A 419 6.67 28.49 16.98
C PRO A 419 5.68 28.08 18.07
N ASN A 420 5.70 26.82 18.49
CA ASN A 420 4.64 26.21 19.29
C ASN A 420 4.95 26.17 20.79
N THR A 421 6.12 26.65 21.17
CA THR A 421 6.58 26.79 22.55
C THR A 421 6.75 28.28 22.83
N PRO A 422 5.89 28.90 23.65
CA PRO A 422 5.93 30.35 23.90
C PRO A 422 7.32 30.83 24.32
N GLY A 423 7.75 31.97 23.76
CA GLY A 423 9.03 32.60 24.06
C GLY A 423 10.28 31.92 23.46
N LEU A 424 10.17 30.71 22.90
CA LEU A 424 11.34 29.96 22.44
C LEU A 424 12.11 30.67 21.32
N ARG A 425 11.40 31.25 20.34
CA ARG A 425 12.04 31.96 19.23
C ARG A 425 12.78 33.22 19.65
N SER A 426 12.53 33.75 20.86
CA SER A 426 13.29 34.89 21.39
C SER A 426 14.74 34.54 21.70
N PHE A 427 15.09 33.26 21.85
CA PHE A 427 16.47 32.80 22.01
C PHE A 427 17.31 32.92 20.72
N GLN A 428 16.72 33.33 19.61
CA GLN A 428 17.46 33.65 18.37
C GLN A 428 18.00 35.10 18.39
N SER A 429 17.68 35.92 19.39
CA SER A 429 18.29 37.24 19.55
C SER A 429 19.76 37.12 19.96
N LYS A 430 20.58 38.10 19.59
CA LYS A 430 22.04 38.06 19.70
C LYS A 430 22.53 37.65 21.11
N GLU A 431 22.06 38.33 22.15
CA GLU A 431 22.54 38.14 23.52
C GLU A 431 22.12 36.78 24.09
N LYS A 432 20.83 36.44 23.95
CA LYS A 432 20.28 35.17 24.48
C LYS A 432 20.85 33.95 23.75
N LEU A 433 21.08 34.07 22.44
CA LEU A 433 21.69 33.00 21.67
C LEU A 433 23.13 32.76 22.12
N LYS A 434 23.90 33.84 22.35
CA LYS A 434 25.28 33.74 22.82
C LYS A 434 25.36 33.02 24.16
N GLU A 435 24.53 33.40 25.14
CA GLU A 435 24.48 32.74 26.45
C GLU A 435 24.11 31.25 26.32
N LEU A 436 23.02 30.94 25.61
CA LEU A 436 22.55 29.58 25.41
C LEU A 436 23.59 28.66 24.74
N LEU A 437 24.27 29.17 23.71
CA LEU A 437 25.28 28.39 22.99
C LEU A 437 26.57 28.24 23.78
N ALA A 438 26.97 29.25 24.56
CA ALA A 438 28.12 29.13 25.45
C ALA A 438 27.91 27.98 26.46
N ASP A 439 26.74 27.90 27.08
CA ASP A 439 26.39 26.82 28.01
C ASP A 439 26.32 25.46 27.30
N SER A 440 25.69 25.41 26.12
CA SER A 440 25.55 24.18 25.33
C SER A 440 26.91 23.62 24.86
N VAL A 441 27.82 24.50 24.42
CA VAL A 441 29.18 24.12 24.02
C VAL A 441 30.02 23.73 25.24
N ALA A 442 29.84 24.39 26.39
CA ALA A 442 30.48 23.99 27.63
C ALA A 442 30.03 22.59 28.08
N ALA A 443 28.73 22.28 27.97
CA ALA A 443 28.19 20.94 28.22
C ALA A 443 28.77 19.91 27.24
N LYS A 444 28.82 20.23 25.94
CA LYS A 444 29.44 19.37 24.91
C LYS A 444 30.90 19.05 25.24
N ARG A 445 31.68 20.04 25.70
CA ARG A 445 33.10 19.87 26.07
C ARG A 445 33.33 18.89 27.23
N LYS A 446 32.31 18.61 28.06
CA LYS A 446 32.39 17.60 29.12
C LYS A 446 32.22 16.16 28.61
N LEU A 447 31.74 15.98 27.39
CA LEU A 447 31.53 14.65 26.81
C LEU A 447 32.85 13.94 26.53
N SER A 448 32.90 12.63 26.77
CA SER A 448 34.05 11.79 26.42
C SER A 448 34.19 11.56 24.91
N ARG A 449 33.10 11.72 24.16
CA ARG A 449 33.06 11.65 22.69
C ARG A 449 32.86 13.05 22.12
N ASN A 450 33.60 13.38 21.07
CA ASN A 450 33.32 14.59 20.30
C ASN A 450 32.09 14.38 19.40
N VAL A 451 30.91 14.67 19.94
CA VAL A 451 29.64 14.55 19.21
C VAL A 451 29.26 15.91 18.60
N PRO A 452 29.06 16.01 17.27
CA PRO A 452 28.63 17.24 16.62
C PRO A 452 27.38 17.84 17.26
N LEU A 453 27.44 19.13 17.57
CA LEU A 453 26.34 19.94 18.11
C LEU A 453 25.87 20.92 17.05
N LEU A 454 24.60 20.80 16.66
CA LEU A 454 23.96 21.60 15.62
C LEU A 454 22.98 22.60 16.22
N LEU A 455 22.79 23.72 15.54
CA LEU A 455 21.73 24.69 15.83
C LEU A 455 20.62 24.63 14.76
N LYS A 456 19.36 24.52 15.19
CA LYS A 456 18.19 24.54 14.29
C LYS A 456 17.46 25.88 14.35
N ILE A 457 17.47 26.61 13.24
CA ILE A 457 16.89 27.96 13.11
C ILE A 457 15.60 27.97 12.29
N THR A 458 14.82 29.05 12.39
CA THR A 458 13.64 29.28 11.53
C THR A 458 14.03 30.03 10.25
N SER A 459 13.20 29.93 9.21
CA SER A 459 13.32 30.77 8.01
C SER A 459 12.59 32.11 8.13
N ASP A 460 11.86 32.34 9.23
CA ASP A 460 11.16 33.59 9.54
C ASP A 460 12.10 34.74 10.00
N LEU A 461 13.40 34.64 9.72
CA LEU A 461 14.42 35.59 10.17
C LEU A 461 14.73 36.59 9.08
N ILE A 462 14.93 37.85 9.46
CA ILE A 462 15.43 38.88 8.54
C ILE A 462 16.94 38.72 8.31
N PRO A 463 17.51 39.25 7.21
CA PRO A 463 18.93 39.11 6.90
C PRO A 463 19.89 39.54 8.01
N GLU A 464 19.52 40.56 8.79
CA GLU A 464 20.29 41.08 9.93
C GLU A 464 20.36 40.05 11.06
N GLU A 465 19.24 39.42 11.41
CA GLU A 465 19.20 38.35 12.43
C GLU A 465 20.01 37.13 11.98
N LEU A 466 19.97 36.78 10.70
CA LEU A 466 20.82 35.72 10.15
C LEU A 466 22.31 36.07 10.23
N ASN A 467 22.67 37.36 10.06
CA ASN A 467 24.05 37.82 10.26
C ASN A 467 24.47 37.67 11.71
N ASP A 468 23.66 38.12 12.66
CA ASP A 468 23.94 37.99 14.10
C ASP A 468 24.15 36.53 14.50
N ILE A 469 23.27 35.63 14.05
CA ILE A 469 23.43 34.19 14.28
C ILE A 469 24.75 33.71 13.69
N SER A 470 25.07 34.09 12.45
CA SER A 470 26.30 33.65 11.78
C SER A 470 27.58 34.12 12.48
N GLU A 471 27.56 35.32 13.10
CA GLU A 471 28.67 35.84 13.90
C GLU A 471 28.82 35.04 15.19
N ILE A 472 27.72 34.81 15.92
CA ILE A 472 27.75 34.11 17.20
C ILE A 472 28.24 32.68 17.07
N ILE A 473 27.71 31.91 16.11
CA ILE A 473 28.06 30.50 15.94
C ILE A 473 29.52 30.28 15.50
N GLN A 474 30.25 31.35 15.17
CA GLN A 474 31.67 31.32 14.84
C GLN A 474 32.57 31.73 16.03
N LEU A 475 32.00 32.26 17.12
CA LEU A 475 32.75 32.52 18.35
C LEU A 475 33.18 31.19 18.98
N GLU A 476 34.41 31.11 19.47
CA GLU A 476 34.97 29.86 20.00
C GLU A 476 34.16 29.30 21.18
N GLU A 477 33.61 30.16 22.03
CA GLU A 477 32.75 29.75 23.13
C GLU A 477 31.35 29.28 22.68
N CYS A 478 30.87 29.71 21.51
CA CYS A 478 29.53 29.41 20.98
C CYS A 478 29.55 28.52 19.74
N ARG A 479 30.73 27.98 19.37
CA ARG A 479 30.93 27.33 18.09
C ARG A 479 30.12 26.05 17.98
N VAL A 480 29.19 26.03 17.03
CA VAL A 480 28.43 24.84 16.65
C VAL A 480 29.11 24.16 15.47
N ASP A 481 28.93 22.85 15.36
CA ASP A 481 29.53 22.04 14.29
C ASP A 481 28.67 22.05 13.01
N GLY A 482 27.42 22.51 13.10
CA GLY A 482 26.52 22.56 11.95
C GLY A 482 25.22 23.32 12.19
N LEU A 483 24.46 23.49 11.10
CA LEU A 483 23.16 24.13 11.13
C LEU A 483 22.09 23.21 10.53
N ILE A 484 20.86 23.36 11.01
CA ILE A 484 19.66 22.84 10.35
C ILE A 484 18.78 24.01 9.94
N VAL A 485 18.58 24.16 8.63
CA VAL A 485 17.89 25.30 8.02
C VAL A 485 16.81 24.77 7.07
N SER A 486 15.52 24.79 7.41
CA SER A 486 14.91 25.45 8.57
C SER A 486 13.79 24.67 9.25
N ASN A 487 13.34 25.20 10.38
CA ASN A 487 12.07 24.84 11.00
C ASN A 487 10.87 25.43 10.21
N THR A 488 9.66 25.15 10.68
CA THR A 488 8.39 25.64 10.10
C THR A 488 8.27 27.17 10.15
N THR A 489 7.53 27.76 9.21
CA THR A 489 7.26 29.21 9.15
C THR A 489 5.94 29.58 9.86
N ILE A 490 5.85 30.79 10.42
CA ILE A 490 4.56 31.36 10.85
C ILE A 490 3.88 32.18 9.75
N ALA A 491 4.58 32.45 8.65
CA ALA A 491 3.98 33.13 7.51
C ALA A 491 2.78 32.35 6.98
N ARG A 492 1.81 33.10 6.44
CA ARG A 492 0.63 32.58 5.75
C ARG A 492 0.54 33.26 4.39
N PRO A 493 1.20 32.70 3.35
CA PRO A 493 1.09 33.24 2.01
C PRO A 493 -0.37 33.32 1.58
N SER A 494 -0.76 34.42 0.93
CA SER A 494 -2.13 34.60 0.41
C SER A 494 -2.51 33.59 -0.67
N THR A 495 -1.53 32.86 -1.21
CA THR A 495 -1.72 31.78 -2.19
C THR A 495 -2.27 30.50 -1.59
N LEU A 496 -2.36 30.35 -0.26
CA LEU A 496 -2.88 29.15 0.40
C LEU A 496 -4.38 28.96 0.10
N GLN A 497 -4.74 27.76 -0.34
CA GLN A 497 -6.09 27.41 -0.79
C GLN A 497 -6.91 26.65 0.26
N ASN A 498 -6.27 25.81 1.08
CA ASN A 498 -7.00 24.93 2.00
C ASN A 498 -7.76 25.72 3.09
N GLU A 499 -8.90 25.20 3.53
CA GLU A 499 -9.74 25.79 4.58
C GLU A 499 -9.00 25.96 5.92
N ASN A 500 -8.05 25.08 6.25
CA ASN A 500 -7.27 25.12 7.47
C ASN A 500 -6.10 26.13 7.43
N ARG A 501 -6.00 26.97 6.39
CA ARG A 501 -4.90 27.95 6.23
C ARG A 501 -4.77 28.93 7.39
N GLU A 502 -5.85 29.22 8.10
CA GLU A 502 -5.87 30.14 9.25
C GLU A 502 -5.51 29.47 10.57
N GLU A 503 -5.31 28.14 10.58
CA GLU A 503 -4.92 27.42 11.79
C GLU A 503 -3.60 27.96 12.37
N THR A 504 -3.57 28.08 13.69
CA THR A 504 -2.39 28.55 14.42
C THR A 504 -1.28 27.49 14.43
N GLY A 505 -0.03 27.95 14.49
CA GLY A 505 1.16 27.11 14.57
C GLY A 505 2.09 27.27 13.36
N GLY A 506 3.01 26.32 13.21
CA GLY A 506 4.00 26.33 12.14
C GLY A 506 3.49 25.70 10.84
N LEU A 507 3.61 26.41 9.73
CA LEU A 507 3.39 25.95 8.35
C LEU A 507 4.67 25.29 7.82
N SER A 508 4.48 24.17 7.13
CA SER A 508 5.53 23.36 6.50
C SER A 508 5.08 22.86 5.13
N GLY A 509 5.98 22.28 4.35
CA GLY A 509 5.68 21.75 3.02
C GLY A 509 6.07 22.72 1.91
N ALA A 510 5.42 22.60 0.74
CA ALA A 510 5.82 23.33 -0.47
C ALA A 510 5.91 24.87 -0.28
N PRO A 511 5.00 25.54 0.45
CA PRO A 511 5.07 27.00 0.66
C PRO A 511 6.32 27.48 1.40
N LEU A 512 7.03 26.58 2.11
CA LEU A 512 8.25 26.90 2.85
C LEU A 512 9.51 26.84 1.96
N SER A 513 9.42 26.27 0.75
CA SER A 513 10.61 25.89 -0.03
C SER A 513 11.54 27.08 -0.30
N ASP A 514 11.03 28.14 -0.92
CA ASP A 514 11.85 29.28 -1.34
C ASP A 514 12.52 29.99 -0.17
N MET A 515 11.75 30.20 0.91
CA MET A 515 12.24 30.88 2.12
C MET A 515 13.35 30.08 2.78
N ALA A 516 13.18 28.76 2.90
CA ALA A 516 14.21 27.88 3.43
C ALA A 516 15.46 27.84 2.53
N THR A 517 15.29 27.80 1.19
CA THR A 517 16.44 27.82 0.25
C THR A 517 17.24 29.12 0.37
N LYS A 518 16.54 30.27 0.48
CA LYS A 518 17.17 31.58 0.68
C LYS A 518 17.94 31.65 2.00
N ALA A 519 17.37 31.14 3.08
CA ALA A 519 18.03 31.09 4.39
C ALA A 519 19.29 30.18 4.35
N ILE A 520 19.22 29.02 3.70
CA ILE A 520 20.39 28.13 3.49
C ILE A 520 21.49 28.88 2.73
N SER A 521 21.13 29.50 1.60
CA SER A 521 22.04 30.29 0.77
C SER A 521 22.69 31.43 1.55
N HIS A 522 21.94 32.13 2.40
CA HIS A 522 22.46 33.22 3.22
C HIS A 522 23.47 32.71 4.26
N MET A 523 23.11 31.68 5.03
CA MET A 523 23.98 31.11 6.06
C MET A 523 25.24 30.47 5.45
N TYR A 524 25.12 29.82 4.29
CA TYR A 524 26.27 29.25 3.59
C TYR A 524 27.29 30.34 3.23
N ARG A 525 26.85 31.47 2.66
CA ARG A 525 27.73 32.61 2.35
C ARG A 525 28.36 33.21 3.61
N LYS A 526 27.57 33.43 4.65
CA LYS A 526 28.04 34.09 5.88
C LYS A 526 29.02 33.26 6.70
N THR A 527 28.93 31.93 6.59
CA THR A 527 29.87 30.99 7.21
C THR A 527 31.03 30.61 6.28
N GLY A 528 31.08 31.16 5.07
CA GLY A 528 32.08 30.81 4.05
C GLY A 528 32.10 29.32 3.70
N GLY A 529 30.95 28.63 3.82
CA GLY A 529 30.83 27.20 3.61
C GLY A 529 31.54 26.31 4.64
N LYS A 530 32.08 26.89 5.73
CA LYS A 530 32.85 26.17 6.76
C LYS A 530 31.99 25.43 7.77
N ILE A 531 30.75 25.89 7.98
CA ILE A 531 29.77 25.25 8.87
C ILE A 531 28.80 24.45 7.98
N PRO A 532 28.81 23.10 8.01
CA PRO A 532 27.89 22.31 7.20
C PRO A 532 26.43 22.56 7.56
N ILE A 533 25.57 22.54 6.54
CA ILE A 533 24.13 22.81 6.66
C ILE A 533 23.35 21.55 6.27
N ILE A 534 22.38 21.16 7.10
CA ILE A 534 21.29 20.26 6.73
C ILE A 534 20.10 21.11 6.27
N GLY A 535 19.71 20.98 5.01
CA GLY A 535 18.60 21.71 4.40
C GLY A 535 17.24 21.06 4.65
N VAL A 536 16.26 21.82 5.10
CA VAL A 536 14.92 21.33 5.45
C VAL A 536 13.87 22.33 5.00
N GLY A 537 12.77 21.83 4.42
CA GLY A 537 11.60 22.65 4.05
C GLY A 537 11.28 22.58 2.56
N GLY A 538 10.09 22.07 2.24
CA GLY A 538 9.54 22.07 0.88
C GLY A 538 10.15 21.06 -0.10
N ILE A 539 10.78 19.98 0.37
CA ILE A 539 11.44 18.99 -0.49
C ILE A 539 10.48 17.84 -0.84
N PHE A 540 10.05 17.76 -2.10
CA PHE A 540 9.12 16.75 -2.63
C PHE A 540 9.72 15.89 -3.76
N SER A 541 10.87 16.29 -4.28
CA SER A 541 11.53 15.67 -5.44
C SER A 541 13.06 15.69 -5.28
N GLY A 542 13.76 14.93 -6.12
CA GLY A 542 15.21 15.00 -6.24
C GLY A 542 15.69 16.38 -6.71
N LYS A 543 14.87 17.09 -7.51
CA LYS A 543 15.12 18.47 -7.92
C LYS A 543 15.13 19.42 -6.72
N ASP A 544 14.13 19.33 -5.84
CA ASP A 544 14.07 20.19 -4.65
C ASP A 544 15.29 19.92 -3.74
N ALA A 545 15.66 18.65 -3.56
CA ALA A 545 16.86 18.30 -2.79
C ALA A 545 18.13 18.90 -3.42
N TYR A 546 18.26 18.79 -4.74
CA TYR A 546 19.37 19.35 -5.51
C TYR A 546 19.45 20.88 -5.38
N GLU A 547 18.32 21.60 -5.41
CA GLU A 547 18.28 23.05 -5.21
C GLU A 547 18.80 23.48 -3.83
N LYS A 548 18.45 22.71 -2.77
CA LYS A 548 19.01 22.96 -1.42
C LYS A 548 20.52 22.71 -1.38
N ILE A 549 20.99 21.65 -2.06
CA ILE A 549 22.41 21.31 -2.14
C ILE A 549 23.18 22.42 -2.88
N LEU A 550 22.69 22.86 -4.04
CA LEU A 550 23.25 23.99 -4.78
C LEU A 550 23.31 25.27 -3.94
N ALA A 551 22.31 25.52 -3.10
CA ALA A 551 22.30 26.66 -2.19
C ALA A 551 23.33 26.56 -1.06
N GLY A 552 23.85 25.37 -0.75
CA GLY A 552 24.90 25.16 0.25
C GLY A 552 24.66 24.01 1.24
N ALA A 553 23.53 23.31 1.15
CA ALA A 553 23.26 22.17 2.02
C ALA A 553 24.18 20.98 1.70
N SER A 554 24.68 20.30 2.73
CA SER A 554 25.48 19.06 2.59
C SER A 554 24.61 17.80 2.60
N ALA A 555 23.44 17.89 3.24
CA ALA A 555 22.40 16.88 3.30
C ALA A 555 21.03 17.56 3.41
N VAL A 556 19.95 16.82 3.22
CA VAL A 556 18.58 17.33 3.31
C VAL A 556 17.71 16.46 4.22
N GLN A 557 16.69 17.05 4.84
CA GLN A 557 15.64 16.29 5.54
C GLN A 557 14.26 16.53 4.93
N ILE A 558 13.45 15.47 4.90
CA ILE A 558 12.05 15.53 4.52
C ILE A 558 11.14 15.26 5.72
N TYR A 559 9.91 15.79 5.66
CA TYR A 559 8.84 15.49 6.61
C TYR A 559 7.50 15.54 5.88
N THR A 560 7.04 16.73 5.50
CA THR A 560 5.70 16.97 4.95
C THR A 560 5.44 16.10 3.74
N SER A 561 6.39 16.03 2.82
CA SER A 561 6.28 15.20 1.63
C SER A 561 6.16 13.71 1.97
N PHE A 562 6.94 13.20 2.93
CA PHE A 562 6.83 11.82 3.40
C PHE A 562 5.48 11.53 4.07
N ALA A 563 4.96 12.47 4.88
CA ALA A 563 3.64 12.35 5.50
C ALA A 563 2.50 12.35 4.47
N LEU A 564 2.67 13.00 3.32
CA LEU A 564 1.66 13.08 2.26
C LEU A 564 1.77 11.97 1.21
N HIS A 565 2.97 11.43 0.95
CA HIS A 565 3.21 10.47 -0.14
C HIS A 565 3.68 9.08 0.32
N GLY A 566 4.08 8.92 1.58
CA GLY A 566 4.52 7.65 2.15
C GLY A 566 5.95 7.22 1.74
N PRO A 567 6.36 6.01 2.17
CA PRO A 567 7.72 5.47 2.01
C PRO A 567 8.34 5.48 0.61
N PRO A 568 7.61 5.18 -0.48
CA PRO A 568 8.23 5.12 -1.80
C PRO A 568 8.85 6.45 -2.25
N LEU A 569 8.43 7.57 -1.64
CA LEU A 569 8.99 8.89 -1.88
C LEU A 569 10.51 8.95 -1.63
N VAL A 570 11.02 8.24 -0.61
CA VAL A 570 12.44 8.29 -0.26
C VAL A 570 13.30 7.82 -1.44
N ASN A 571 12.95 6.67 -2.01
CA ASN A 571 13.65 6.11 -3.16
C ASN A 571 13.46 6.96 -4.42
N LYS A 572 12.28 7.55 -4.61
CA LYS A 572 12.01 8.48 -5.71
C LYS A 572 12.96 9.69 -5.65
N ILE A 573 13.08 10.35 -4.49
CA ILE A 573 13.97 11.52 -4.31
C ILE A 573 15.43 11.13 -4.56
N LYS A 574 15.88 9.98 -4.02
CA LYS A 574 17.25 9.50 -4.23
C LYS A 574 17.56 9.23 -5.69
N ARG A 575 16.66 8.53 -6.39
CA ARG A 575 16.78 8.23 -7.83
C ARG A 575 16.82 9.50 -8.68
N GLU A 576 15.88 10.41 -8.46
CA GLU A 576 15.83 11.69 -9.20
C GLU A 576 17.08 12.55 -8.92
N LEU A 577 17.56 12.60 -7.68
CA LEU A 577 18.78 13.34 -7.33
C LEU A 577 20.01 12.73 -8.02
N ASP A 578 20.11 11.40 -8.03
CA ASP A 578 21.18 10.68 -8.70
C ASP A 578 21.22 10.97 -10.22
N GLU A 579 20.08 10.91 -10.88
CA GLU A 579 19.91 11.24 -12.30
C GLU A 579 20.31 12.69 -12.59
N ILE A 580 19.92 13.63 -11.73
CA ILE A 580 20.27 15.06 -11.86
C ILE A 580 21.79 15.26 -11.70
N LEU A 581 22.41 14.64 -10.69
CA LEU A 581 23.87 14.75 -10.49
C LEU A 581 24.63 14.19 -11.68
N GLN A 582 24.22 13.01 -12.18
CA GLN A 582 24.81 12.39 -13.37
C GLN A 582 24.69 13.31 -14.60
N LYS A 583 23.50 13.88 -14.84
CA LYS A 583 23.25 14.77 -15.99
C LYS A 583 24.09 16.05 -15.94
N ASN A 584 24.39 16.56 -14.74
CA ASN A 584 25.21 17.77 -14.54
C ASN A 584 26.72 17.45 -14.40
N GLY A 585 27.13 16.20 -14.56
CA GLY A 585 28.55 15.81 -14.53
C GLY A 585 29.20 15.78 -13.15
N PHE A 586 28.41 15.79 -12.06
CA PHE A 586 28.94 15.68 -10.71
C PHE A 586 29.24 14.23 -10.35
N LYS A 587 30.42 13.99 -9.77
CA LYS A 587 30.82 12.66 -9.27
C LYS A 587 30.09 12.28 -8.00
N ASN A 588 29.71 13.26 -7.18
CA ASN A 588 28.91 13.06 -5.99
C ASN A 588 28.22 14.34 -5.51
N VAL A 589 27.34 14.21 -4.51
CA VAL A 589 26.61 15.32 -3.87
C VAL A 589 27.55 16.44 -3.38
N ALA A 590 28.74 16.09 -2.89
CA ALA A 590 29.67 17.09 -2.34
C ALA A 590 30.20 18.06 -3.40
N GLU A 591 30.35 17.62 -4.66
CA GLU A 591 30.76 18.51 -5.76
C GLU A 591 29.67 19.50 -6.18
N ALA A 592 28.38 19.16 -5.98
CA ALA A 592 27.27 20.06 -6.26
C ALA A 592 27.03 21.09 -5.15
N LYS A 593 27.51 20.83 -3.93
CA LYS A 593 27.26 21.67 -2.75
C LYS A 593 27.74 23.10 -2.97
N GLY A 594 26.82 24.06 -2.84
CA GLY A 594 27.16 25.48 -2.89
C GLY A 594 27.50 26.01 -4.28
N MET A 595 27.32 25.22 -5.34
CA MET A 595 27.66 25.63 -6.71
C MET A 595 26.87 26.84 -7.22
N ALA A 596 25.74 27.20 -6.58
CA ALA A 596 25.05 28.46 -6.86
C ALA A 596 25.89 29.71 -6.52
N HIS A 597 27.01 29.56 -5.80
CA HIS A 597 27.89 30.64 -5.37
C HIS A 597 29.25 30.67 -6.10
N ALA A 598 29.52 29.69 -6.99
CA ALA A 598 30.84 29.50 -7.60
C ALA A 598 31.30 30.67 -8.52
N ASP A 599 30.37 31.51 -9.00
CA ASP A 599 30.66 32.68 -9.85
C ASP A 599 30.97 33.98 -9.09
N MET A 600 30.92 34.00 -7.75
CA MET A 600 31.28 35.19 -6.98
C MET A 600 32.78 35.25 -6.59
N SER A 601 33.47 34.11 -6.60
CA SER A 601 34.89 34.02 -6.24
C SER A 601 35.82 34.51 -7.35
N SER A 602 35.42 34.40 -8.63
CA SER A 602 36.20 34.81 -9.80
C SER A 602 36.15 36.31 -10.09
N LYS A 603 35.34 37.08 -9.34
CA LYS A 603 35.24 38.55 -9.43
C LYS A 603 35.84 39.29 -8.23
N LEU A 604 36.45 38.57 -7.29
CA LEU A 604 37.07 39.11 -6.07
C LEU A 604 38.58 38.81 -5.96
N GLN A 605 39.20 38.31 -7.04
CA GLN A 605 40.65 38.37 -7.28
C GLN A 605 40.92 39.39 -8.37
#